data_AF-A0A1M4X6G3-F1
#
_entry.id   AF-A0A1M4X6G3-F1
#
_cell.length_a   1.000
_cell.length_b   1.000
_cell.length_c   1.000
_cell.angle_alpha   90.00
_cell.angle_beta   90.00
_cell.angle_gamma   90.00
#
_symmetry.space_group_name_H-M   'P 1'
#
loop_
_entity.id
_entity.type
_entity.pdbx_description
1 polymer ?
#
loop_
_entity_poly.entity_id
_entity_poly.type
_entity_poly.pdbx_seq_one_letter_code
_entity_poly.pdbx_strand_id
1 'polypeptide(L)'
;MIVSIVKGIVKLAKQLSKFVKWIDEVLVRGGKGALKVEEALQEAKRIELFSKIVGKPISKKLLRELQDEFKKLGGDLVYDKNSFEYIASREKVYNEEIEALTFNEELIYLNKNTTTSAVYEELIHAEQFRSGKYNDWVNKYNNIIAENLMEKEAAEELLENATKWKLPTEEVKLIKERLEYFKNELKRLNYDK
;
A
#
# COMPACT_ATOMS: atom_id res chain seq x y z
N MET A 1 11.40 -21.69 -24.79
CA MET A 1 10.81 -20.97 -23.63
C MET A 1 11.85 -20.39 -22.66
N ILE A 2 12.96 -21.08 -22.37
CA ILE A 2 14.00 -20.62 -21.41
C ILE A 2 14.73 -19.32 -21.87
N VAL A 3 14.95 -19.14 -23.17
CA VAL A 3 15.68 -17.98 -23.73
C VAL A 3 14.96 -16.64 -23.52
N SER A 4 13.63 -16.63 -23.38
CA SER A 4 12.85 -15.40 -23.18
C SER A 4 12.92 -14.88 -21.75
N ILE A 5 13.00 -15.79 -20.77
CA ILE A 5 13.10 -15.47 -19.34
C ILE A 5 14.50 -14.90 -19.04
N VAL A 6 15.55 -15.49 -19.61
CA VAL A 6 16.92 -14.98 -19.49
C VAL A 6 17.07 -13.59 -20.11
N LYS A 7 16.42 -13.33 -21.27
CA LYS A 7 16.42 -11.99 -21.89
C LYS A 7 15.67 -10.96 -21.04
N GLY A 8 14.60 -11.36 -20.34
CA GLY A 8 13.89 -10.52 -19.36
C GLY A 8 14.77 -10.13 -18.18
N ILE A 9 15.46 -11.11 -17.57
CA ILE A 9 16.39 -10.89 -16.44
C ILE A 9 17.58 -10.02 -16.85
N VAL A 10 18.15 -10.22 -18.05
CA VAL A 10 19.25 -9.39 -18.56
C VAL A 10 18.80 -7.96 -18.87
N LYS A 11 17.55 -7.77 -19.32
CA LYS A 11 16.97 -6.44 -19.56
C LYS A 11 16.70 -5.72 -18.22
N LEU A 12 16.27 -6.45 -17.20
CA LEU A 12 16.06 -5.97 -15.83
C LEU A 12 17.37 -5.58 -15.15
N ALA A 13 18.39 -6.44 -15.24
CA ALA A 13 19.74 -6.15 -14.73
C ALA A 13 20.36 -4.92 -15.41
N LYS A 14 20.07 -4.71 -16.71
CA LYS A 14 20.45 -3.49 -17.43
C LYS A 14 19.68 -2.25 -16.99
N GLN A 15 18.40 -2.37 -16.60
CA GLN A 15 17.63 -1.25 -16.06
C GLN A 15 18.09 -0.89 -14.65
N LEU A 16 18.29 -1.88 -13.78
CA LEU A 16 18.87 -1.69 -12.45
C LEU A 16 20.30 -1.14 -12.53
N SER A 17 21.15 -1.64 -13.43
CA SER A 17 22.50 -1.09 -13.60
C SER A 17 22.48 0.34 -14.13
N LYS A 18 21.48 0.70 -14.95
CA LYS A 18 21.29 2.08 -15.43
C LYS A 18 20.78 2.98 -14.32
N PHE A 19 19.90 2.48 -13.46
CA PHE A 19 19.40 3.20 -12.28
C PHE A 19 20.53 3.45 -11.27
N VAL A 20 21.35 2.43 -10.98
CA VAL A 20 22.54 2.57 -10.11
C VAL A 20 23.56 3.53 -10.71
N LYS A 21 23.87 3.43 -12.02
CA LYS A 21 24.75 4.39 -12.70
C LYS A 21 24.20 5.81 -12.70
N TRP A 22 22.89 5.97 -12.84
CA TRP A 22 22.24 7.27 -12.76
C TRP A 22 22.31 7.84 -11.34
N ILE A 23 22.12 7.02 -10.29
CA ILE A 23 22.34 7.42 -8.90
C ILE A 23 23.78 7.88 -8.69
N ASP A 24 24.78 7.14 -9.19
CA ASP A 24 26.20 7.54 -9.12
C ASP A 24 26.45 8.86 -9.85
N GLU A 25 25.91 9.05 -11.05
CA GLU A 25 26.03 10.30 -11.83
C GLU A 25 25.33 11.50 -11.16
N VAL A 26 24.22 11.24 -10.46
CA VAL A 26 23.43 12.24 -9.74
C VAL A 26 24.09 12.63 -8.41
N LEU A 27 24.72 11.68 -7.72
CA LEU A 27 25.57 11.91 -6.54
C LEU A 27 26.80 12.76 -6.88
N VAL A 28 27.38 12.57 -8.07
CA VAL A 28 28.52 13.36 -8.56
C VAL A 28 28.13 14.80 -8.95
N ARG A 29 26.85 15.05 -9.29
CA ARG A 29 26.34 16.39 -9.69
C ARG A 29 25.51 17.01 -8.56
N GLY A 30 26.21 17.51 -7.54
CA GLY A 30 25.62 18.11 -6.34
C GLY A 30 24.54 19.17 -6.59
N GLY A 31 23.53 19.19 -5.71
CA GLY A 31 22.55 20.28 -5.56
C GLY A 31 21.10 19.86 -5.83
N LYS A 32 20.75 19.58 -7.09
CA LYS A 32 19.37 19.17 -7.48
C LYS A 32 19.17 17.65 -7.56
N GLY A 33 20.27 16.90 -7.51
CA GLY A 33 20.27 15.45 -7.57
C GLY A 33 19.87 14.77 -6.26
N ALA A 34 20.36 15.29 -5.14
CA ALA A 34 20.13 14.70 -3.82
C ALA A 34 18.65 14.67 -3.43
N LEU A 35 17.89 15.74 -3.72
CA LEU A 35 16.46 15.82 -3.41
C LEU A 35 15.65 14.76 -4.17
N LYS A 36 15.96 14.55 -5.45
CA LYS A 36 15.30 13.53 -6.29
C LYS A 36 15.66 12.10 -5.88
N VAL A 37 16.88 11.89 -5.38
CA VAL A 37 17.32 10.59 -4.86
C VAL A 37 16.61 10.29 -3.55
N GLU A 38 16.47 11.28 -2.66
CA GLU A 38 15.74 11.10 -1.40
C GLU A 38 14.26 10.81 -1.64
N GLU A 39 13.59 11.54 -2.52
CA GLU A 39 12.19 11.28 -2.94
C GLU A 39 12.04 9.86 -3.52
N ALA A 40 12.95 9.43 -4.40
CA ALA A 40 12.89 8.10 -5.00
C ALA A 40 13.13 6.98 -3.97
N LEU A 41 14.02 7.18 -3.01
CA LEU A 41 14.26 6.23 -1.92
C LEU A 41 13.06 6.16 -0.95
N GLN A 42 12.41 7.29 -0.69
CA GLN A 42 11.21 7.34 0.13
C GLN A 42 10.03 6.64 -0.55
N GLU A 43 9.82 6.88 -1.84
CA GLU A 43 8.79 6.20 -2.63
C GLU A 43 9.06 4.69 -2.70
N ALA A 44 10.31 4.27 -2.97
CA ALA A 44 10.68 2.87 -2.95
C ALA A 44 10.43 2.22 -1.58
N LYS A 45 10.73 2.93 -0.49
CA LYS A 45 10.46 2.45 0.87
C LYS A 45 8.96 2.38 1.17
N ARG A 46 8.16 3.36 0.71
CA ARG A 46 6.71 3.35 0.81
C ARG A 46 6.17 2.08 0.17
N ILE A 47 6.50 1.91 -1.11
CA ILE A 47 6.13 0.78 -1.93
C ILE A 47 6.50 -0.54 -1.24
N GLU A 48 7.75 -0.69 -0.79
CA GLU A 48 8.22 -1.89 -0.10
C GLU A 48 7.42 -2.20 1.18
N LEU A 49 6.96 -1.17 1.92
CA LEU A 49 6.15 -1.37 3.11
C LEU A 49 4.72 -1.84 2.79
N PHE A 50 4.14 -1.38 1.68
CA PHE A 50 2.80 -1.76 1.24
C PHE A 50 2.74 -3.07 0.47
N SER A 51 3.82 -3.45 -0.21
CA SER A 51 3.86 -4.67 -1.01
C SER A 51 4.23 -5.93 -0.23
N LYS A 52 4.74 -5.77 1.01
CA LYS A 52 5.17 -6.89 1.86
C LYS A 52 4.00 -7.71 2.38
N ILE A 53 3.62 -8.72 1.60
CA ILE A 53 2.75 -9.81 2.08
C ILE A 53 3.50 -10.59 3.17
N VAL A 54 3.18 -10.30 4.43
CA VAL A 54 3.73 -11.04 5.57
C VAL A 54 2.58 -11.56 6.40
N GLY A 55 2.29 -12.84 6.24
CA GLY A 55 1.23 -13.50 7.00
C GLY A 55 0.64 -14.68 6.26
N LYS A 56 -0.44 -15.21 6.81
CA LYS A 56 -1.25 -16.21 6.13
C LYS A 56 -2.43 -15.50 5.48
N PRO A 57 -2.90 -15.96 4.31
CA PRO A 57 -4.13 -15.45 3.73
C PRO A 57 -5.27 -15.52 4.75
N ILE A 58 -6.13 -14.51 4.73
CA ILE A 58 -7.31 -14.43 5.58
C ILE A 58 -8.13 -15.73 5.49
N SER A 59 -8.69 -16.18 6.62
CA SER A 59 -9.52 -17.37 6.60
C SER A 59 -10.78 -17.13 5.75
N LYS A 60 -11.16 -18.11 4.92
CA LYS A 60 -12.36 -18.01 4.06
C LYS A 60 -13.65 -17.72 4.84
N LYS A 61 -13.72 -18.19 6.09
CA LYS A 61 -14.87 -17.93 6.96
C LYS A 61 -14.94 -16.45 7.32
N LEU A 62 -13.86 -15.90 7.88
CA LEU A 62 -13.78 -14.49 8.24
C LEU A 62 -13.98 -13.59 7.02
N LEU A 63 -13.36 -13.93 5.88
CA LEU A 63 -13.54 -13.16 4.66
C LEU A 63 -15.01 -13.08 4.25
N ARG A 64 -15.76 -14.19 4.29
CA ARG A 64 -17.19 -14.18 3.97
C ARG A 64 -18.00 -13.33 4.96
N GLU A 65 -17.68 -13.40 6.25
CA GLU A 65 -18.31 -12.57 7.27
C GLU A 65 -18.11 -11.08 6.96
N LEU A 66 -16.88 -10.67 6.63
CA LEU A 66 -16.55 -9.29 6.26
C LEU A 66 -17.19 -8.87 4.91
N GLN A 67 -17.24 -9.76 3.92
CA GLN A 67 -17.94 -9.51 2.66
C GLN A 67 -19.44 -9.25 2.90
N ASP A 68 -20.09 -10.07 3.73
CA ASP A 68 -21.51 -9.91 4.06
C ASP A 68 -21.78 -8.64 4.87
N GLU A 69 -20.88 -8.27 5.79
CA GLU A 69 -20.97 -7.03 6.56
C GLU A 69 -20.80 -5.79 5.67
N PHE A 70 -19.76 -5.76 4.83
CA PHE A 70 -19.54 -4.64 3.92
C PHE A 70 -20.67 -4.48 2.91
N LYS A 71 -21.23 -5.61 2.44
CA LYS A 71 -22.40 -5.62 1.55
C LYS A 71 -23.66 -5.04 2.19
N LYS A 72 -23.87 -5.25 3.50
CA LYS A 72 -24.99 -4.61 4.22
C LYS A 72 -24.84 -3.10 4.29
N LEU A 73 -23.61 -2.58 4.21
CA LEU A 73 -23.31 -1.15 4.16
C LEU A 73 -23.35 -0.59 2.72
N GLY A 74 -23.72 -1.41 1.72
CA GLY A 74 -23.79 -1.02 0.32
C GLY A 74 -22.48 -1.15 -0.45
N GLY A 75 -21.43 -1.73 0.17
CA GLY A 75 -20.16 -1.98 -0.50
C GLY A 75 -20.07 -3.37 -1.16
N ASP A 76 -19.01 -3.59 -1.93
CA ASP A 76 -18.64 -4.86 -2.52
C ASP A 76 -17.14 -5.13 -2.31
N LEU A 77 -16.87 -6.20 -1.57
CA LEU A 77 -15.53 -6.67 -1.26
C LEU A 77 -15.24 -7.85 -2.20
N VAL A 78 -14.69 -7.55 -3.38
CA VAL A 78 -14.56 -8.50 -4.49
C VAL A 78 -13.34 -9.38 -4.30
N TYR A 79 -13.58 -10.67 -4.11
CA TYR A 79 -12.56 -11.73 -4.02
C TYR A 79 -12.90 -12.80 -5.06
N ASP A 80 -12.55 -12.55 -6.32
CA ASP A 80 -12.84 -13.46 -7.42
C ASP A 80 -11.79 -13.38 -8.53
N LYS A 81 -12.01 -14.12 -9.62
CA LYS A 81 -11.07 -14.14 -10.74
C LYS A 81 -10.82 -12.75 -11.34
N ASN A 82 -11.84 -11.88 -11.37
CA ASN A 82 -11.73 -10.56 -11.96
C ASN A 82 -10.86 -9.64 -11.08
N SER A 83 -11.06 -9.67 -9.76
CA SER A 83 -10.20 -8.91 -8.84
C SER A 83 -8.75 -9.35 -8.94
N PHE A 84 -8.51 -10.67 -9.01
CA PHE A 84 -7.16 -11.21 -9.14
C PHE A 84 -6.47 -10.81 -10.46
N GLU A 85 -7.19 -10.87 -11.59
CA GLU A 85 -6.64 -10.49 -12.89
C GLU A 85 -6.37 -8.98 -12.97
N TYR A 86 -7.25 -8.17 -12.38
CA TYR A 86 -7.06 -6.73 -12.31
C TYR A 86 -5.83 -6.37 -11.47
N ILE A 87 -5.73 -6.91 -10.24
CA ILE A 87 -4.57 -6.67 -9.37
C ILE A 87 -3.28 -7.13 -10.05
N ALA A 88 -3.25 -8.34 -10.64
CA ALA A 88 -2.08 -8.83 -11.39
C ALA A 88 -1.70 -7.93 -12.59
N SER A 89 -2.65 -7.20 -13.17
CA SER A 89 -2.35 -6.20 -14.19
C SER A 89 -1.67 -4.95 -13.62
N ARG A 90 -2.03 -4.56 -12.39
CA ARG A 90 -1.43 -3.44 -11.65
C ARG A 90 -0.05 -3.80 -11.10
N GLU A 91 0.11 -4.99 -10.55
CA GLU A 91 1.41 -5.50 -10.08
C GLU A 91 2.48 -5.44 -11.19
N LYS A 92 2.11 -5.70 -12.45
CA LYS A 92 3.03 -5.55 -13.60
C LYS A 92 3.44 -4.12 -13.90
N VAL A 93 2.57 -3.16 -13.60
CA VAL A 93 2.83 -1.72 -13.82
C VAL A 93 3.71 -1.19 -12.70
N TYR A 94 3.40 -1.55 -11.45
CA TYR A 94 4.13 -1.10 -10.27
C TYR A 94 5.39 -1.92 -9.98
N ASN A 95 5.52 -3.11 -10.59
CA ASN A 95 6.56 -4.11 -10.36
C ASN A 95 6.62 -4.60 -8.90
N GLU A 96 5.45 -4.77 -8.28
CA GLU A 96 5.30 -5.00 -6.84
C GLU A 96 4.07 -5.87 -6.58
N GLU A 97 4.06 -6.59 -5.47
CA GLU A 97 2.89 -7.35 -5.03
C GLU A 97 1.85 -6.41 -4.42
N ILE A 98 0.57 -6.64 -4.72
CA ILE A 98 -0.53 -5.81 -4.21
C ILE A 98 -1.53 -6.75 -3.54
N GLU A 99 -1.77 -6.56 -2.25
CA GLU A 99 -2.69 -7.40 -1.50
C GLU A 99 -4.14 -7.05 -1.78
N ALA A 100 -4.45 -5.76 -1.91
CA ALA A 100 -5.78 -5.26 -2.14
C ALA A 100 -5.77 -3.82 -2.68
N LEU A 101 -6.93 -3.33 -3.12
CA LEU A 101 -7.14 -1.98 -3.62
C LEU A 101 -8.54 -1.49 -3.25
N THR A 102 -8.62 -0.41 -2.48
CA THR A 102 -9.84 0.40 -2.34
C THR A 102 -9.96 1.41 -3.48
N PHE A 103 -11.09 1.39 -4.19
CA PHE A 103 -11.37 2.36 -5.26
C PHE A 103 -12.13 3.58 -4.74
N ASN A 104 -13.07 3.34 -3.83
CA ASN A 104 -13.96 4.32 -3.24
C ASN A 104 -14.65 3.71 -2.01
N GLU A 105 -15.66 4.37 -1.47
CA GLU A 105 -16.42 3.92 -0.31
C GLU A 105 -17.18 2.60 -0.51
N GLU A 106 -17.43 2.19 -1.75
CA GLU A 106 -18.26 1.03 -2.09
C GLU A 106 -17.49 -0.14 -2.71
N LEU A 107 -16.26 0.04 -3.17
CA LEU A 107 -15.59 -0.98 -3.98
C LEU A 107 -14.16 -1.26 -3.53
N ILE A 108 -13.94 -2.50 -3.11
CA ILE A 108 -12.62 -3.02 -2.72
C ILE A 108 -12.33 -4.29 -3.51
N TYR A 109 -11.14 -4.39 -4.10
CA TYR A 109 -10.64 -5.60 -4.74
C TYR A 109 -9.56 -6.27 -3.89
N LEU A 110 -9.66 -7.59 -3.74
CA LEU A 110 -8.71 -8.39 -2.98
C LEU A 110 -7.94 -9.35 -3.89
N ASN A 111 -6.66 -9.58 -3.58
CA ASN A 111 -5.81 -10.60 -4.18
C ASN A 111 -6.04 -11.98 -3.52
N LYS A 112 -5.54 -13.06 -4.12
CA LYS A 112 -5.70 -14.42 -3.57
C LYS A 112 -5.05 -14.60 -2.21
N ASN A 113 -3.94 -13.90 -1.99
CA ASN A 113 -3.07 -14.06 -0.84
C ASN A 113 -3.26 -12.96 0.22
N THR A 114 -4.31 -12.14 0.11
CA THR A 114 -4.58 -11.03 1.03
C THR A 114 -4.61 -11.51 2.48
N THR A 115 -3.81 -10.85 3.31
CA THR A 115 -3.71 -11.04 4.76
C THR A 115 -4.93 -10.48 5.50
N THR A 116 -5.03 -10.80 6.80
CA THR A 116 -6.17 -10.30 7.60
C THR A 116 -6.05 -8.79 7.83
N SER A 117 -4.85 -8.29 8.12
CA SER A 117 -4.61 -6.85 8.25
C SER A 117 -4.96 -6.08 6.98
N ALA A 118 -4.58 -6.59 5.80
CA ALA A 118 -4.86 -5.92 4.54
C ALA A 118 -6.38 -5.80 4.29
N VAL A 119 -7.19 -6.83 4.58
CA VAL A 119 -8.65 -6.69 4.43
C VAL A 119 -9.22 -5.62 5.35
N TYR A 120 -8.81 -5.58 6.62
CA TYR A 120 -9.30 -4.57 7.57
C TYR A 120 -8.86 -3.15 7.18
N GLU A 121 -7.64 -3.01 6.68
CA GLU A 121 -7.12 -1.74 6.18
C GLU A 121 -7.97 -1.16 5.05
N GLU A 122 -8.30 -1.96 4.04
CA GLU A 122 -9.16 -1.50 2.94
C GLU A 122 -10.58 -1.14 3.42
N LEU A 123 -11.10 -1.88 4.41
CA LEU A 123 -12.39 -1.53 5.02
C LEU A 123 -12.33 -0.18 5.74
N ILE A 124 -11.22 0.12 6.43
CA ILE A 124 -11.00 1.43 7.06
C ILE A 124 -10.91 2.52 5.97
N HIS A 125 -10.20 2.27 4.88
CA HIS A 125 -10.10 3.20 3.75
C HIS A 125 -11.45 3.48 3.10
N ALA A 126 -12.27 2.47 2.89
CA ALA A 126 -13.63 2.64 2.39
C ALA A 126 -14.48 3.49 3.34
N GLU A 127 -14.35 3.33 4.66
CA GLU A 127 -15.04 4.16 5.66
C GLU A 127 -14.52 5.61 5.67
N GLN A 128 -13.21 5.81 5.49
CA GLN A 128 -12.61 7.15 5.35
C GLN A 128 -13.14 7.90 4.11
N PHE A 129 -13.41 7.19 3.01
CA PHE A 129 -14.13 7.75 1.87
C PHE A 129 -15.60 8.02 2.19
N ARG A 130 -16.29 7.05 2.79
CA ARG A 130 -17.73 7.10 3.10
C ARG A 130 -18.10 8.27 4.00
N SER A 131 -17.28 8.52 5.01
CA SER A 131 -17.44 9.60 5.97
C SER A 131 -17.06 10.98 5.41
N GLY A 132 -16.50 11.04 4.19
CA GLY A 132 -15.98 12.27 3.59
C GLY A 132 -14.63 12.72 4.17
N LYS A 133 -14.05 11.97 5.10
CA LYS A 133 -12.84 12.34 5.83
C LYS A 133 -11.63 12.54 4.92
N TYR A 134 -11.45 11.67 3.91
CA TYR A 134 -10.41 11.87 2.90
C TYR A 134 -10.58 13.19 2.14
N ASN A 135 -11.81 13.51 1.73
CA ASN A 135 -12.11 14.76 1.02
C ASN A 135 -11.87 15.99 1.90
N ASP A 136 -12.19 15.92 3.18
CA ASP A 136 -11.90 16.98 4.14
C ASP A 136 -10.40 17.22 4.28
N TRP A 137 -9.58 16.16 4.33
CA TRP A 137 -8.13 16.29 4.33
C TRP A 137 -7.59 16.85 3.03
N VAL A 138 -8.09 16.40 1.87
CA VAL A 138 -7.69 16.96 0.56
C VAL A 138 -8.00 18.45 0.49
N ASN A 139 -9.21 18.86 0.90
CA ASN A 139 -9.65 20.26 0.89
C ASN A 139 -8.84 21.13 1.84
N LYS A 140 -8.48 20.61 3.02
CA LYS A 140 -7.71 21.34 4.02
C LYS A 140 -6.22 21.42 3.68
N TYR A 141 -5.70 20.41 3.00
CA TYR A 141 -4.28 20.24 2.72
C TYR A 141 -4.05 20.06 1.20
N ASN A 142 -3.44 18.95 0.81
CA ASN A 142 -3.25 18.53 -0.57
C ASN A 142 -3.31 17.00 -0.60
N ASN A 143 -3.35 16.41 -1.79
CA ASN A 143 -3.48 14.95 -1.95
C ASN A 143 -2.36 14.18 -1.23
N ILE A 144 -1.11 14.69 -1.25
CA ILE A 144 0.03 14.01 -0.63
C ILE A 144 -0.15 13.92 0.89
N ILE A 145 -0.51 15.03 1.54
CA ILE A 145 -0.77 15.05 2.99
C ILE A 145 -2.01 14.21 3.32
N ALA A 146 -3.07 14.30 2.52
CA ALA A 146 -4.30 13.52 2.74
C ALA A 146 -4.05 12.01 2.66
N GLU A 147 -3.30 11.54 1.66
CA GLU A 147 -2.88 10.14 1.57
C GLU A 147 -2.08 9.70 2.80
N ASN A 148 -1.09 10.49 3.22
CA ASN A 148 -0.29 10.14 4.40
C ASN A 148 -1.11 10.13 5.71
N LEU A 149 -2.13 10.99 5.84
CA LEU A 149 -3.05 10.98 6.99
C LEU A 149 -3.96 9.75 6.98
N MET A 150 -4.49 9.41 5.81
CA MET A 150 -5.34 8.24 5.59
C MET A 150 -4.63 6.95 6.00
N GLU A 151 -3.39 6.80 5.55
CA GLU A 151 -2.53 5.66 5.84
C GLU A 151 -2.08 5.60 7.30
N LYS A 152 -1.70 6.75 7.88
CA LYS A 152 -1.37 6.85 9.30
C LYS A 152 -2.56 6.39 10.16
N GLU A 153 -3.75 6.89 9.86
CA GLU A 153 -4.95 6.60 10.63
C GLU A 153 -5.36 5.13 10.51
N ALA A 154 -5.30 4.55 9.31
CA ALA A 154 -5.57 3.12 9.13
C ALA A 154 -4.60 2.26 9.95
N ALA A 155 -3.31 2.62 9.97
CA ALA A 155 -2.32 1.94 10.81
C ALA A 155 -2.60 2.11 12.32
N GLU A 156 -3.08 3.27 12.78
CA GLU A 156 -3.49 3.49 14.17
C GLU A 156 -4.68 2.60 14.55
N GLU A 157 -5.72 2.57 13.72
CA GLU A 157 -6.93 1.80 13.98
C GLU A 157 -6.67 0.28 13.96
N LEU A 158 -5.82 -0.20 13.04
CA LEU A 158 -5.35 -1.58 13.01
C LEU A 158 -4.63 -1.97 14.30
N LEU A 159 -3.78 -1.09 14.85
CA LEU A 159 -3.06 -1.35 16.10
C LEU A 159 -3.98 -1.33 17.32
N GLU A 160 -4.94 -0.39 17.35
CA GLU A 160 -5.94 -0.31 18.41
C GLU A 160 -6.81 -1.58 18.46
N ASN A 161 -7.19 -2.09 17.29
CA ASN A 161 -8.05 -3.26 17.17
C ASN A 161 -7.30 -4.59 17.01
N ALA A 162 -5.96 -4.60 17.04
CA ALA A 162 -5.14 -5.76 16.71
C ALA A 162 -5.52 -7.03 17.50
N THR A 163 -5.81 -6.89 18.80
CA THR A 163 -6.27 -8.00 19.65
C THR A 163 -7.68 -8.47 19.29
N LYS A 164 -8.61 -7.54 19.05
CA LYS A 164 -10.00 -7.83 18.69
C LYS A 164 -10.09 -8.56 17.35
N TRP A 165 -9.31 -8.10 16.38
CA TRP A 165 -9.23 -8.67 15.03
C TRP A 165 -8.27 -9.87 14.92
N LYS A 166 -7.58 -10.21 16.02
CA LYS A 166 -6.65 -11.34 16.11
C LYS A 166 -5.56 -11.28 15.03
N LEU A 167 -5.03 -10.08 14.79
CA LEU A 167 -3.96 -9.87 13.82
C LEU A 167 -2.71 -10.64 14.24
N PRO A 168 -2.04 -11.37 13.31
CA PRO A 168 -0.76 -12.02 13.58
C PRO A 168 0.32 -11.05 14.06
N THR A 169 1.21 -11.52 14.93
CA THR A 169 2.30 -10.70 15.50
C THR A 169 3.19 -10.08 14.42
N GLU A 170 3.43 -10.82 13.34
CA GLU A 170 4.24 -10.39 12.20
C GLU A 170 3.56 -9.25 11.43
N GLU A 171 2.25 -9.34 11.19
CA GLU A 171 1.43 -8.26 10.59
C GLU A 171 1.45 -7.01 11.50
N VAL A 172 1.24 -7.18 12.81
CA VAL A 172 1.30 -6.08 13.79
C VAL A 172 2.66 -5.38 13.80
N LYS A 173 3.75 -6.10 13.59
CA LYS A 173 5.09 -5.50 13.49
C LYS A 173 5.20 -4.60 12.26
N LEU A 174 4.75 -5.05 11.09
CA LEU A 174 4.76 -4.23 9.87
C LEU A 174 3.86 -3.00 10.02
N ILE A 175 2.69 -3.15 10.63
CA ILE A 175 1.77 -2.02 10.86
C ILE A 175 2.45 -0.94 11.73
N LYS A 176 3.24 -1.32 12.75
CA LYS A 176 4.04 -0.37 13.54
C LYS A 176 5.11 0.34 12.71
N GLU A 177 5.80 -0.39 11.84
CA GLU A 177 6.81 0.19 10.94
C GLU A 177 6.17 1.19 9.95
N ARG A 178 5.00 0.85 9.41
CA ARG A 178 4.18 1.73 8.56
C ARG A 178 3.71 2.97 9.30
N LEU A 179 3.19 2.83 10.52
CA LEU A 179 2.75 3.96 11.32
C LEU A 179 3.90 4.96 11.56
N GLU A 180 5.07 4.47 11.95
CA GLU A 180 6.23 5.34 12.14
C GLU A 180 6.72 5.97 10.81
N TYR A 181 6.59 5.27 9.69
CA TYR A 181 6.86 5.85 8.37
C TYR A 181 5.94 7.05 8.09
N PHE A 182 4.61 6.91 8.18
CA PHE A 182 3.68 8.01 7.87
C PHE A 182 3.78 9.18 8.85
N LYS A 183 4.05 8.92 10.14
CA LYS A 183 4.36 9.99 11.09
C LYS A 183 5.57 10.83 10.66
N ASN A 184 6.61 10.18 10.13
CA ASN A 184 7.80 10.89 9.67
C ASN A 184 7.57 11.62 8.35
N GLU A 185 6.79 11.05 7.43
CA GLU A 185 6.39 11.73 6.19
C GLU A 185 5.56 13.00 6.47
N LEU A 186 4.55 12.90 7.35
CA LEU A 186 3.76 14.07 7.74
C LEU A 186 4.60 15.18 8.37
N LYS A 187 5.59 14.83 9.20
CA LYS A 187 6.56 15.80 9.75
C LYS A 187 7.39 16.48 8.65
N ARG A 188 7.86 15.73 7.66
CA ARG A 188 8.62 16.27 6.51
C ARG A 188 7.78 17.21 5.66
N LEU A 189 6.50 16.87 5.49
CA LEU A 189 5.52 17.69 4.79
C LEU A 189 5.07 18.92 5.59
N ASN A 190 5.62 19.14 6.79
CA ASN A 190 5.26 20.20 7.73
C ASN A 190 3.77 20.20 8.12
N TYR A 191 3.15 19.01 8.23
CA TYR A 191 1.77 18.88 8.70
C TYR A 191 1.58 19.36 10.16
N ASP A 192 2.60 19.15 11.01
CA ASP A 192 2.57 19.49 12.45
C ASP A 192 2.93 20.95 12.77
N LYS A 193 3.06 21.85 11.76
CA LYS A 193 3.47 23.25 11.95
C LYS A 193 2.38 24.25 11.61
#